data_AF-A0A0F9FUW2-F1
#
_entry.id   AF-A0A0F9FUW2-F1
#
_cell.length_a   1.000
_cell.length_b   1.000
_cell.length_c   1.000
_cell.angle_alpha   90.00
_cell.angle_beta   90.00
_cell.angle_gamma   90.00
#
_symmetry.space_group_name_H-M   'P 1'
#
loop_
_entity.id
_entity.type
_entity.pdbx_description
1 polymer ?
#
loop_
_entity_poly.entity_id
_entity_poly.type
_entity_poly.pdbx_seq_one_letter_code
_entity_poly.pdbx_strand_id
1 'polypeptide(L)'
;MVYYIITLPVTIIFLVCGVGFLFYAIKLREKFPKEHNFYNSFLAFILWILAGLVYPLFFWIDNSNIIFFLQLSMFFICLFTPSLIFLILFYQYLFVVKKNPEIKTTRNIDNFLINLDKKKNRINDSRSYDLKTDLHRKALHLFGAGMIIILWIFAVYIWEDLWKANEIWGISGKYFARFLVLTAGYSSILIFGALDFVRLSFIFENRSIYHLIPDKVLNLLCRSMKRKEKFDFIKPVILLLSFVPIFFFPFGVFAAAALIATIGDGAASVFGLRFGKIHIPKTSDKTLIGYIGGFLTSFGISILIFSLFEFNLGIYKILVIAFSGAIIFLIIDLLNLKIDDNILNPILCAVVMGILYFLL
;
A
#
# COMPACT_ATOMS: atom_id res chain seq x y z
N MET A 1 -25.97 7.28 10.73
CA MET A 1 -24.74 7.72 10.03
C MET A 1 -25.01 9.08 9.45
N VAL A 2 -24.20 10.08 9.77
CA VAL A 2 -24.30 11.41 9.15
C VAL A 2 -23.38 11.40 7.93
N TYR A 3 -23.95 11.45 6.74
CA TYR A 3 -23.17 11.61 5.51
C TYR A 3 -22.89 13.10 5.34
N TYR A 4 -21.70 13.55 5.76
CA TYR A 4 -21.35 14.95 5.59
C TYR A 4 -21.14 15.25 4.11
N ILE A 5 -21.88 16.21 3.55
CA ILE A 5 -21.71 16.66 2.17
C ILE A 5 -20.25 17.03 1.88
N ILE A 6 -19.52 17.50 2.90
CA ILE A 6 -18.11 17.87 2.78
C ILE A 6 -17.19 16.72 2.37
N THR A 7 -17.54 15.46 2.62
CA THR A 7 -16.73 14.31 2.24
C THR A 7 -16.96 13.84 0.80
N LEU A 8 -18.01 14.34 0.16
CA LEU A 8 -18.41 13.94 -1.19
C LEU A 8 -17.29 14.11 -2.23
N PRO A 9 -16.46 15.18 -2.21
CA PRO A 9 -15.41 15.30 -3.21
C PRO A 9 -14.29 14.24 -3.07
N VAL A 10 -13.99 13.72 -1.87
CA VAL A 10 -13.10 12.53 -1.73
C VAL A 10 -13.76 11.29 -2.34
N THR A 11 -15.05 11.09 -2.13
CA THR A 11 -15.78 10.00 -2.79
C THR A 11 -15.70 10.13 -4.31
N ILE A 12 -16.01 11.31 -4.86
CA ILE A 12 -15.99 11.56 -6.31
C ILE A 12 -14.60 11.33 -6.89
N ILE A 13 -13.53 11.89 -6.30
CA ILE A 13 -12.18 11.75 -6.85
C ILE A 13 -11.72 10.28 -6.86
N PHE A 14 -12.06 9.50 -5.83
CA PHE A 14 -11.73 8.07 -5.78
C PHE A 14 -12.55 7.23 -6.77
N LEU A 15 -13.83 7.57 -6.98
CA LEU A 15 -14.65 6.93 -8.02
C LEU A 15 -14.08 7.21 -9.42
N VAL A 16 -13.73 8.47 -9.71
CA VAL A 16 -13.13 8.88 -10.99
C VAL A 16 -11.78 8.18 -11.21
N CYS A 17 -10.91 8.17 -10.19
CA CYS A 17 -9.65 7.44 -10.24
C CYS A 17 -9.86 5.94 -10.44
N GLY A 18 -10.85 5.33 -9.78
CA GLY A 18 -11.22 3.93 -9.97
C GLY A 18 -11.62 3.63 -11.41
N VAL A 19 -12.50 4.43 -12.01
CA VAL A 19 -12.89 4.28 -13.43
C VAL A 19 -11.69 4.45 -14.35
N GLY A 20 -10.81 5.43 -14.09
CA GLY A 20 -9.55 5.60 -14.82
C GLY A 20 -8.64 4.38 -14.70
N PHE A 21 -8.55 3.78 -13.51
CA PHE A 21 -7.79 2.57 -13.25
C PHE A 21 -8.33 1.38 -14.06
N LEU A 22 -9.65 1.18 -14.07
CA LEU A 22 -10.31 0.14 -14.87
C LEU A 22 -10.06 0.35 -16.37
N PHE A 23 -10.14 1.60 -16.84
CA PHE A 23 -9.86 1.94 -18.24
C PHE A 23 -8.43 1.55 -18.64
N TYR A 24 -7.44 1.90 -17.82
CA TYR A 24 -6.05 1.48 -18.04
C TYR A 24 -5.89 -0.05 -17.99
N ALA A 25 -6.56 -0.73 -17.07
CA ALA A 25 -6.52 -2.19 -16.96
C ALA A 25 -7.06 -2.89 -18.22
N ILE A 26 -8.16 -2.40 -18.78
CA ILE A 26 -8.73 -2.91 -20.04
C ILE A 26 -7.74 -2.70 -21.19
N LYS A 27 -7.16 -1.50 -21.31
CA LYS A 27 -6.18 -1.18 -22.35
C LYS A 27 -4.89 -2.00 -22.23
N LEU A 28 -4.42 -2.24 -21.00
CA LEU A 28 -3.27 -3.12 -20.75
C LEU A 28 -3.58 -4.57 -21.12
N ARG A 29 -4.78 -5.07 -20.80
CA ARG A 29 -5.21 -6.41 -21.20
C ARG A 29 -5.27 -6.57 -22.72
N GLU A 30 -5.75 -5.56 -23.43
CA GLU A 30 -5.79 -5.56 -24.90
C GLU A 30 -4.37 -5.60 -25.49
N LYS A 31 -3.43 -4.79 -24.96
CA LYS A 31 -2.07 -4.67 -25.50
C LYS A 31 -1.13 -5.80 -25.06
N PHE A 32 -1.29 -6.31 -23.84
CA PHE A 32 -0.40 -7.29 -23.21
C PHE A 32 -1.21 -8.43 -22.54
N PRO A 33 -1.96 -9.24 -23.33
CA PRO A 33 -2.90 -10.22 -22.78
C PRO A 33 -2.24 -11.38 -22.01
N LYS A 34 -0.95 -11.65 -22.25
CA LYS A 34 -0.23 -12.76 -21.59
C LYS A 34 0.49 -12.31 -20.32
N GLU A 35 0.87 -11.05 -20.26
CA GLU A 35 1.69 -10.49 -19.20
C GLU A 35 0.85 -9.76 -18.13
N HIS A 36 -0.25 -9.13 -18.53
CA HIS A 36 -1.09 -8.35 -17.63
C HIS A 36 -2.02 -9.21 -16.77
N ASN A 37 -1.98 -9.06 -15.45
CA ASN A 37 -2.92 -9.73 -14.57
C ASN A 37 -4.20 -8.89 -14.40
N PHE A 38 -5.15 -9.07 -15.31
CA PHE A 38 -6.42 -8.34 -15.29
C PHE A 38 -7.24 -8.56 -14.01
N TYR A 39 -7.20 -9.74 -13.40
CA TYR A 39 -7.95 -10.04 -12.18
C TYR A 39 -7.50 -9.14 -11.02
N ASN A 40 -6.18 -8.98 -10.85
CA ASN A 40 -5.63 -8.09 -9.83
C ASN A 40 -6.02 -6.63 -10.08
N SER A 41 -5.98 -6.19 -11.35
CA SER A 41 -6.39 -4.84 -11.70
C SER A 41 -7.88 -4.58 -11.47
N PHE A 42 -8.72 -5.57 -11.72
CA PHE A 42 -10.16 -5.50 -11.45
C PHE A 42 -10.45 -5.45 -9.94
N LEU A 43 -9.74 -6.24 -9.14
CA LEU A 43 -9.84 -6.16 -7.68
C LEU A 43 -9.38 -4.79 -7.15
N ALA A 44 -8.28 -4.25 -7.68
CA ALA A 44 -7.82 -2.92 -7.33
C ALA A 44 -8.84 -1.83 -7.71
N PHE A 45 -9.53 -1.96 -8.86
CA PHE A 45 -10.67 -1.11 -9.21
C PHE A 45 -11.77 -1.18 -8.14
N ILE A 46 -12.17 -2.37 -7.70
CA ILE A 46 -13.16 -2.52 -6.63
C ILE A 46 -12.69 -1.82 -5.35
N LEU A 47 -11.41 -1.97 -4.98
CA LEU A 47 -10.87 -1.31 -3.79
C LEU A 47 -10.85 0.22 -3.91
N TRP A 48 -10.61 0.78 -5.11
CA TRP A 48 -10.75 2.23 -5.35
C TRP A 48 -12.18 2.71 -5.10
N ILE A 49 -13.17 2.00 -5.65
CA ILE A 49 -14.59 2.31 -5.45
C ILE A 49 -14.95 2.20 -3.97
N LEU A 50 -14.54 1.11 -3.33
CA LEU A 50 -14.77 0.89 -1.91
C LEU A 50 -14.16 2.02 -1.07
N ALA A 51 -12.91 2.41 -1.34
CA ALA A 51 -12.24 3.49 -0.62
C ALA A 51 -13.01 4.82 -0.73
N GLY A 52 -13.48 5.18 -1.92
CA GLY A 52 -14.31 6.37 -2.09
C GLY A 52 -15.63 6.31 -1.31
N LEU A 53 -16.31 5.16 -1.34
CA LEU A 53 -17.62 4.98 -0.70
C LEU A 53 -17.54 4.91 0.83
N VAL A 54 -16.47 4.33 1.39
CA VAL A 54 -16.35 4.17 2.85
C VAL A 54 -15.71 5.38 3.53
N TYR A 55 -15.03 6.28 2.81
CA TYR A 55 -14.38 7.45 3.41
C TYR A 55 -15.31 8.29 4.31
N PRO A 56 -16.55 8.63 3.91
CA PRO A 56 -17.50 9.35 4.77
C PRO A 56 -17.81 8.64 6.09
N LEU A 57 -17.68 7.31 6.13
CA LEU A 57 -18.04 6.50 7.29
C LEU A 57 -16.97 6.52 8.40
N PHE A 58 -15.76 6.99 8.12
CA PHE A 58 -14.71 7.08 9.14
C PHE A 58 -14.94 8.19 10.18
N PHE A 59 -15.82 9.15 9.88
CA PHE A 59 -16.11 10.30 10.71
C PHE A 59 -17.59 10.31 11.10
N TRP A 60 -17.97 9.51 12.11
CA TRP A 60 -19.38 9.38 12.50
C TRP A 60 -19.84 10.37 13.58
N ILE A 61 -18.94 11.12 14.22
CA ILE A 61 -19.28 12.01 15.34
C ILE A 61 -19.60 13.41 14.82
N ASP A 62 -20.73 13.95 15.29
CA ASP A 62 -21.11 15.33 15.07
C ASP A 62 -20.50 16.23 16.15
N ASN A 63 -19.33 16.79 15.82
CA ASN A 63 -18.58 17.70 16.68
C ASN A 63 -17.86 18.72 15.77
N SER A 64 -17.99 20.01 16.08
CA SER A 64 -17.42 21.11 15.28
C SER A 64 -15.91 20.98 15.06
N ASN A 65 -15.16 20.52 16.06
CA ASN A 65 -13.71 20.35 15.96
C ASN A 65 -13.38 19.16 15.05
N ILE A 66 -14.12 18.06 15.15
CA ILE A 66 -13.96 16.91 14.23
C ILE A 66 -14.29 17.33 12.79
N ILE A 67 -15.34 18.12 12.60
CA ILE A 67 -15.69 18.67 11.29
C ILE A 67 -14.54 19.51 10.74
N PHE A 68 -13.89 20.37 11.54
CA PHE A 68 -12.72 21.14 11.11
C PHE A 68 -11.59 20.24 10.56
N PHE A 69 -11.18 19.22 11.31
CA PHE A 69 -10.16 18.26 10.85
C PHE A 69 -10.60 17.46 9.62
N LEU A 70 -11.90 17.19 9.48
CA LEU A 70 -12.45 16.58 8.28
C LEU A 70 -12.32 17.51 7.06
N GLN A 71 -12.61 18.81 7.20
CA GLN A 71 -12.40 19.79 6.12
C GLN A 71 -10.92 19.89 5.75
N LEU A 72 -10.03 19.84 6.74
CA LEU A 72 -8.59 19.86 6.53
C LEU A 72 -8.12 18.60 5.79
N SER A 73 -8.62 17.43 6.17
CA SER A 73 -8.33 16.15 5.48
C SER A 73 -8.76 16.22 4.01
N MET A 74 -9.99 16.69 3.79
CA MET A 74 -10.57 16.96 2.48
C MET A 74 -9.70 17.89 1.64
N PHE A 75 -9.26 19.02 2.20
CA PHE A 75 -8.37 19.97 1.55
C PHE A 75 -7.06 19.29 1.11
N PHE A 76 -6.43 18.50 2.00
CA PHE A 76 -5.18 17.83 1.68
C PHE A 76 -5.34 16.77 0.59
N ILE A 77 -6.40 15.96 0.67
CA ILE A 77 -6.64 14.86 -0.28
C ILE A 77 -7.10 15.39 -1.65
N CYS A 78 -8.07 16.31 -1.68
CA CYS A 78 -8.71 16.73 -2.93
C CYS A 78 -8.05 17.92 -3.62
N LEU A 79 -7.40 18.81 -2.86
CA LEU A 79 -6.83 20.03 -3.43
C LEU A 79 -5.30 20.02 -3.37
N PHE A 80 -4.71 19.89 -2.19
CA PHE A 80 -3.26 19.98 -2.02
C PHE A 80 -2.53 18.88 -2.79
N THR A 81 -2.94 17.61 -2.61
CA THR A 81 -2.26 16.47 -3.23
C THR A 81 -2.34 16.49 -4.77
N PRO A 82 -3.52 16.65 -5.40
CA PRO A 82 -3.59 16.79 -6.85
C PRO A 82 -2.85 18.02 -7.38
N SER A 83 -2.90 19.15 -6.66
CA SER A 83 -2.13 20.35 -7.04
C SER A 83 -0.63 20.10 -6.99
N LEU A 84 -0.14 19.41 -5.97
CA LEU A 84 1.28 19.03 -5.85
C LEU A 84 1.70 18.12 -7.01
N ILE A 85 0.90 17.10 -7.33
CA ILE A 85 1.16 16.20 -8.47
C ILE A 85 1.19 16.99 -9.77
N PHE A 86 0.21 17.86 -10.00
CA PHE A 86 0.16 18.73 -11.16
C PHE A 86 1.38 19.63 -11.26
N LEU A 87 1.78 20.29 -10.17
CA LEU A 87 2.96 21.16 -10.11
C LEU A 87 4.24 20.39 -10.44
N ILE A 88 4.41 19.16 -9.93
CA ILE A 88 5.56 18.31 -10.24
C ILE A 88 5.59 17.99 -11.75
N LEU A 89 4.47 17.57 -12.33
CA LEU A 89 4.40 17.24 -13.76
C LEU A 89 4.58 18.47 -14.64
N PHE A 90 3.99 19.60 -14.25
CA PHE A 90 4.11 20.88 -14.92
C PHE A 90 5.55 21.40 -14.90
N TYR A 91 6.23 21.27 -13.76
CA TYR A 91 7.66 21.58 -13.65
C TYR A 91 8.51 20.69 -14.57
N GLN A 92 8.26 19.38 -14.56
CA GLN A 92 8.98 18.45 -15.46
C GLN A 92 8.74 18.80 -16.93
N TYR A 93 7.51 19.18 -17.29
CA TYR A 93 7.19 19.60 -18.66
C TYR A 93 7.91 20.90 -19.05
N LEU A 94 7.74 21.98 -18.29
CA LEU A 94 8.24 23.31 -18.65
C LEU A 94 9.76 23.47 -18.49
N PHE A 95 10.32 22.97 -17.40
CA PHE A 95 11.70 23.28 -17.02
C PHE A 95 12.69 22.17 -17.37
N VAL A 96 12.24 20.93 -17.49
CA VAL A 96 13.12 19.79 -17.78
C VAL A 96 12.99 19.37 -19.25
N VAL A 97 11.79 18.99 -19.67
CA VAL A 97 11.55 18.38 -20.99
C VAL A 97 11.56 19.42 -22.11
N LYS A 98 10.91 20.56 -21.93
CA LYS A 98 10.88 21.62 -22.96
C LYS A 98 12.26 22.22 -23.22
N LYS A 99 13.10 22.33 -22.18
CA LYS A 99 14.48 22.86 -22.30
C LYS A 99 15.46 21.84 -22.88
N ASN A 100 15.24 20.54 -22.65
CA ASN A 100 16.10 19.46 -23.14
C ASN A 100 15.26 18.39 -23.86
N PRO A 101 14.95 18.58 -25.15
CA PRO A 101 14.06 17.68 -25.90
C PRO A 101 14.54 16.22 -25.95
N GLU A 102 15.87 15.99 -25.90
CA GLU A 102 16.48 14.66 -25.84
C GLU A 102 16.01 13.83 -24.63
N ILE A 103 15.50 14.47 -23.58
CA ILE A 103 14.93 13.78 -22.42
C ILE A 103 13.73 12.91 -22.83
N LYS A 104 12.96 13.28 -23.85
CA LYS A 104 11.86 12.44 -24.36
C LYS A 104 12.36 11.12 -24.93
N THR A 105 13.52 11.15 -25.59
CA THR A 105 14.13 9.94 -26.17
C THR A 105 14.82 9.09 -25.11
N THR A 106 15.41 9.71 -24.09
CA THR A 106 16.09 8.95 -23.01
C THR A 106 15.10 8.37 -22.00
N ARG A 107 14.09 9.14 -21.59
CA ARG A 107 13.01 8.70 -20.68
C ARG A 107 11.85 8.09 -21.46
N ASN A 108 12.09 6.94 -22.06
CA ASN A 108 11.05 6.11 -22.66
C ASN A 108 10.94 4.75 -21.93
N ILE A 109 9.86 4.02 -22.23
CA ILE A 109 9.62 2.72 -21.62
C ILE A 109 10.71 1.72 -22.03
N ASP A 110 11.18 1.74 -23.27
CA ASP A 110 12.18 0.79 -23.78
C ASP A 110 13.51 0.91 -23.03
N ASN A 111 14.02 2.12 -22.82
CA ASN A 111 15.22 2.36 -22.03
C ASN A 111 15.03 1.97 -20.57
N PHE A 112 13.84 2.20 -20.01
CA PHE A 112 13.53 1.74 -18.66
C PHE A 112 13.55 0.20 -18.57
N LEU A 113 12.98 -0.49 -19.56
CA LEU A 113 12.99 -1.95 -19.66
C LEU A 113 14.41 -2.50 -19.86
N ILE A 114 15.21 -1.86 -20.72
CA ILE A 114 16.62 -2.18 -20.94
C ILE A 114 17.42 -1.97 -19.65
N ASN A 115 17.18 -0.89 -18.91
CA ASN A 115 17.87 -0.63 -17.64
C ASN A 115 17.49 -1.64 -16.56
N LEU A 116 16.21 -2.02 -16.49
CA LEU A 116 15.74 -3.12 -15.65
C LEU A 116 16.46 -4.44 -16.00
N ASP A 117 16.59 -4.76 -17.28
CA ASP A 117 17.17 -6.02 -17.75
C ASP A 117 18.71 -6.03 -17.67
N LYS A 118 19.40 -4.94 -18.02
CA LYS A 118 20.86 -4.78 -17.86
C LYS A 118 21.29 -4.92 -16.41
N LYS A 119 20.52 -4.34 -15.49
CA LYS A 119 20.79 -4.42 -14.05
C LYS A 119 20.61 -5.83 -13.52
N LYS A 120 19.83 -6.68 -14.18
CA LYS A 120 19.70 -8.10 -13.83
C LYS A 120 20.79 -8.96 -14.51
N ASN A 121 21.04 -8.76 -15.80
CA ASN A 121 22.01 -9.55 -16.59
C ASN A 121 23.46 -9.34 -16.16
N ARG A 122 23.85 -8.15 -15.67
CA ARG A 122 25.17 -7.93 -15.07
C ARG A 122 25.38 -8.72 -13.76
N ILE A 123 24.34 -9.35 -13.21
CA ILE A 123 24.29 -9.80 -11.82
C ILE A 123 23.67 -11.21 -11.72
N ASN A 124 23.92 -12.07 -12.72
CA ASN A 124 23.47 -13.46 -12.70
C ASN A 124 24.33 -14.40 -11.82
N ASP A 125 25.39 -13.90 -11.17
CA ASP A 125 26.35 -14.75 -10.43
C ASP A 125 26.21 -14.76 -8.89
N SER A 126 25.20 -14.13 -8.27
CA SER A 126 25.05 -14.28 -6.80
C SER A 126 23.62 -14.18 -6.25
N ARG A 127 23.21 -15.20 -5.46
CA ARG A 127 22.01 -15.19 -4.60
C ARG A 127 21.92 -13.95 -3.69
N SER A 128 23.04 -13.27 -3.45
CA SER A 128 23.13 -12.11 -2.56
C SER A 128 22.36 -10.88 -3.07
N TYR A 129 22.20 -10.72 -4.39
CA TYR A 129 21.61 -9.51 -4.96
C TYR A 129 20.09 -9.57 -5.16
N ASP A 130 19.52 -10.75 -5.41
CA ASP A 130 18.05 -10.96 -5.38
C ASP A 130 17.49 -10.57 -4.00
N LEU A 131 18.23 -10.89 -2.93
CA LEU A 131 17.89 -10.50 -1.57
C LEU A 131 17.95 -8.97 -1.38
N LYS A 132 18.92 -8.25 -1.96
CA LYS A 132 19.00 -6.78 -1.85
C LYS A 132 17.84 -6.06 -2.56
N THR A 133 17.48 -6.54 -3.75
CA THR A 133 16.34 -5.98 -4.51
C THR A 133 15.03 -6.27 -3.79
N ASP A 134 14.87 -7.49 -3.28
CA ASP A 134 13.69 -7.85 -2.50
C ASP A 134 13.59 -7.03 -1.20
N LEU A 135 14.70 -6.83 -0.49
CA LEU A 135 14.76 -5.97 0.70
C LEU A 135 14.36 -4.52 0.39
N HIS A 136 14.81 -3.92 -0.70
CA HIS A 136 14.41 -2.55 -1.08
C HIS A 136 12.90 -2.48 -1.35
N ARG A 137 12.36 -3.48 -2.05
CA ARG A 137 10.92 -3.58 -2.30
C ARG A 137 10.13 -3.69 -1.00
N LYS A 138 10.53 -4.60 -0.11
CA LYS A 138 9.87 -4.81 1.19
C LYS A 138 10.03 -3.59 2.11
N ALA A 139 11.15 -2.88 2.05
CA ALA A 139 11.33 -1.62 2.79
C ALA A 139 10.33 -0.53 2.32
N LEU A 140 10.05 -0.44 1.02
CA LEU A 140 9.06 0.50 0.50
C LEU A 140 7.63 0.13 0.94
N HIS A 141 7.31 -1.15 1.04
CA HIS A 141 6.05 -1.62 1.63
C HIS A 141 5.97 -1.32 3.13
N LEU A 142 7.04 -1.60 3.88
CA LEU A 142 7.14 -1.32 5.30
C LEU A 142 7.01 0.17 5.62
N PHE A 143 7.49 1.06 4.75
CA PHE A 143 7.37 2.50 4.94
C PHE A 143 5.90 2.93 5.12
N GLY A 144 4.97 2.37 4.34
CA GLY A 144 3.55 2.68 4.46
C GLY A 144 2.97 2.25 5.82
N ALA A 145 3.17 0.99 6.20
CA ALA A 145 2.67 0.46 7.48
C ALA A 145 3.34 1.14 8.69
N GLY A 146 4.65 1.36 8.62
CA GLY A 146 5.43 2.04 9.66
C GLY A 146 5.00 3.49 9.85
N MET A 147 4.74 4.23 8.77
CA MET A 147 4.24 5.60 8.86
C MET A 147 2.91 5.67 9.60
N ILE A 148 1.99 4.73 9.34
CA ILE A 148 0.68 4.69 10.01
C ILE A 148 0.84 4.48 11.52
N ILE A 149 1.71 3.56 11.93
CA ILE A 149 2.00 3.30 13.34
C ILE A 149 2.65 4.50 14.01
N ILE A 150 3.62 5.15 13.34
CA ILE A 150 4.28 6.35 13.86
C ILE A 150 3.26 7.49 14.05
N LEU A 151 2.39 7.73 13.07
CA LEU A 151 1.34 8.76 13.17
C LEU A 151 0.37 8.47 14.30
N TRP A 152 0.03 7.20 14.53
CA TRP A 152 -0.82 6.80 15.65
C TRP A 152 -0.14 7.04 17.00
N ILE A 153 1.10 6.58 17.15
CA ILE A 153 1.90 6.78 18.38
C ILE A 153 2.04 8.28 18.67
N PHE A 154 2.37 9.07 17.65
CA PHE A 154 2.47 10.52 17.77
C PHE A 154 1.14 11.13 18.26
N ALA A 155 0.03 10.77 17.63
CA ALA A 155 -1.26 11.38 17.97
C ALA A 155 -1.77 11.02 19.37
N VAL A 156 -1.58 9.78 19.81
CA VAL A 156 -2.07 9.32 21.12
C VAL A 156 -1.08 9.71 22.23
N TYR A 157 0.18 9.31 22.12
CA TYR A 157 1.12 9.42 23.24
C TYR A 157 1.87 10.76 23.29
N ILE A 158 2.04 11.44 22.16
CA ILE A 158 2.76 12.73 22.12
C ILE A 158 1.76 13.89 22.12
N TRP A 159 0.82 13.87 21.19
CA TRP A 159 -0.11 14.98 21.01
C TRP A 159 -1.19 15.04 22.11
N GLU A 160 -1.81 13.92 22.46
CA GLU A 160 -2.79 13.87 23.55
C GLU A 160 -2.13 13.81 24.93
N ASP A 161 -1.27 12.83 25.21
CA ASP A 161 -0.75 12.66 26.58
C ASP A 161 0.32 13.70 26.97
N LEU A 162 1.38 13.84 26.17
CA LEU A 162 2.53 14.70 26.53
C LEU A 162 2.22 16.20 26.35
N TRP A 163 1.57 16.56 25.25
CA TRP A 163 1.27 17.96 24.93
C TRP A 163 -0.08 18.43 25.44
N LYS A 164 -0.97 17.52 25.84
CA LYS A 164 -2.35 17.84 26.26
C LYS A 164 -3.09 18.66 25.20
N ALA A 165 -2.79 18.43 23.92
CA ALA A 165 -3.36 19.21 22.84
C ALA A 165 -4.85 18.91 22.65
N ASN A 166 -5.34 17.78 23.18
CA ASN A 166 -6.77 17.49 23.29
C ASN A 166 -7.55 18.53 24.10
N GLU A 167 -6.94 19.14 25.14
CA GLU A 167 -7.58 20.20 25.94
C GLU A 167 -7.76 21.50 25.12
N ILE A 168 -6.86 21.76 24.16
CA ILE A 168 -6.88 22.96 23.31
C ILE A 168 -7.78 22.76 22.09
N TRP A 169 -7.61 21.64 21.39
CA TRP A 169 -8.29 21.36 20.12
C TRP A 169 -9.62 20.63 20.29
N GLY A 170 -9.93 20.15 21.50
CA GLY A 170 -11.19 19.49 21.82
C GLY A 170 -11.46 18.20 21.04
N ILE A 171 -10.41 17.50 20.61
CA ILE A 171 -10.47 16.17 20.00
C ILE A 171 -9.51 15.23 20.74
N SER A 172 -9.85 13.95 20.90
CA SER A 172 -8.91 13.00 21.47
C SER A 172 -7.81 12.63 20.47
N GLY A 173 -6.68 12.15 20.98
CA GLY A 173 -5.55 11.67 20.20
C GLY A 173 -5.94 10.52 19.28
N LYS A 174 -6.92 9.68 19.65
CA LYS A 174 -7.47 8.64 18.76
C LYS A 174 -8.18 9.23 17.52
N TYR A 175 -8.97 10.30 17.68
CA TYR A 175 -9.61 10.95 16.53
C TYR A 175 -8.58 11.70 15.69
N PHE A 176 -7.61 12.35 16.33
CA PHE A 176 -6.50 13.01 15.63
C PHE A 176 -5.65 12.00 14.84
N ALA A 177 -5.38 10.82 15.42
CA ALA A 177 -4.69 9.71 14.76
C ALA A 177 -5.44 9.26 13.50
N ARG A 178 -6.76 9.05 13.61
CA ARG A 178 -7.62 8.72 12.46
C ARG A 178 -7.52 9.78 11.37
N PHE A 179 -7.61 11.06 11.73
CA PHE A 179 -7.42 12.17 10.81
C PHE A 179 -6.06 12.09 10.08
N LEU A 180 -4.95 11.95 10.81
CA LEU A 180 -3.61 11.89 10.22
C LEU A 180 -3.44 10.68 9.30
N VAL A 181 -3.82 9.50 9.77
CA VAL A 181 -3.68 8.23 9.05
C VAL A 181 -4.52 8.23 7.77
N LEU A 182 -5.78 8.66 7.84
CA LEU A 182 -6.64 8.75 6.66
C LEU A 182 -6.14 9.78 5.66
N THR A 183 -5.73 10.96 6.14
CA THR A 183 -5.20 12.02 5.26
C THR A 183 -3.94 11.57 4.53
N ALA A 184 -2.97 11.02 5.27
CA ALA A 184 -1.73 10.51 4.71
C ALA A 184 -1.96 9.29 3.80
N GLY A 185 -2.83 8.37 4.21
CA GLY A 185 -3.15 7.15 3.45
C GLY A 185 -3.84 7.45 2.12
N TYR A 186 -4.91 8.24 2.13
CA TYR A 186 -5.65 8.61 0.91
C TYR A 186 -4.79 9.47 -0.03
N SER A 187 -4.01 10.41 0.52
CA SER A 187 -3.07 11.20 -0.29
C SER A 187 -1.98 10.31 -0.92
N SER A 188 -1.47 9.32 -0.18
CA SER A 188 -0.49 8.36 -0.71
C SER A 188 -1.07 7.49 -1.82
N ILE A 189 -2.31 7.03 -1.67
CA ILE A 189 -3.03 6.29 -2.73
C ILE A 189 -3.12 7.13 -4.01
N LEU A 190 -3.46 8.42 -3.90
CA LEU A 190 -3.49 9.33 -5.06
C LEU A 190 -2.10 9.56 -5.67
N ILE A 191 -1.06 9.73 -4.86
CA ILE A 191 0.33 9.92 -5.35
C ILE A 191 0.81 8.69 -6.12
N PHE A 192 0.66 7.49 -5.54
CA PHE A 192 1.09 6.25 -6.20
C PHE A 192 0.20 5.90 -7.40
N GLY A 193 -1.10 6.19 -7.33
CA GLY A 193 -2.03 6.04 -8.45
C GLY A 193 -1.69 6.97 -9.62
N ALA A 194 -1.38 8.24 -9.34
CA ALA A 194 -0.93 9.19 -10.37
C ALA A 194 0.40 8.77 -10.99
N LEU A 195 1.35 8.29 -10.17
CA LEU A 195 2.60 7.73 -10.68
C LEU A 195 2.31 6.58 -11.65
N ASP A 196 1.37 5.70 -11.34
CA ASP A 196 0.97 4.62 -12.24
C ASP A 196 0.29 5.12 -13.52
N PHE A 197 -0.59 6.13 -13.46
CA PHE A 197 -1.19 6.69 -14.68
C PHE A 197 -0.15 7.31 -15.62
N VAL A 198 0.85 8.01 -15.06
CA VAL A 198 1.95 8.58 -15.84
C VAL A 198 2.85 7.46 -16.37
N ARG A 199 3.22 6.49 -15.53
CA ARG A 199 4.09 5.36 -15.90
C ARG A 199 3.45 4.46 -16.93
N LEU A 200 2.15 4.20 -16.87
CA LEU A 200 1.45 3.32 -17.80
C LEU A 200 0.95 4.09 -19.02
N SER A 201 1.13 5.42 -19.10
CA SER A 201 0.71 6.22 -20.25
C SER A 201 1.40 5.83 -21.57
N PHE A 202 2.49 5.04 -21.53
CA PHE A 202 3.13 4.51 -22.74
C PHE A 202 2.21 3.60 -23.58
N ILE A 203 1.12 3.09 -22.99
CA ILE A 203 0.12 2.33 -23.76
C ILE A 203 -0.57 3.21 -24.81
N PHE A 204 -0.59 4.54 -24.59
CA PHE A 204 -1.13 5.53 -25.51
C PHE A 204 0.02 6.17 -26.33
N GLU A 205 0.42 5.51 -27.41
CA GLU A 205 1.62 5.86 -28.21
C GLU A 205 1.71 7.36 -28.56
N ASN A 206 0.61 7.98 -29.00
CA ASN A 206 0.58 9.38 -29.42
C ASN A 206 0.38 10.39 -28.28
N ARG A 207 0.12 9.94 -27.04
CA ARG A 207 -0.20 10.80 -25.88
C ARG A 207 0.56 10.41 -24.62
N SER A 208 1.65 9.66 -24.76
CA SER A 208 2.45 9.20 -23.63
C SER A 208 3.09 10.38 -22.90
N ILE A 209 2.82 10.47 -21.60
CA ILE A 209 3.41 11.42 -20.68
C ILE A 209 4.50 10.77 -19.81
N TYR A 210 4.93 9.56 -20.15
CA TYR A 210 5.93 8.77 -19.42
C TYR A 210 7.22 9.55 -19.13
N HIS A 211 7.66 10.35 -20.11
CA HIS A 211 8.88 11.15 -20.04
C HIS A 211 8.86 12.25 -18.96
N LEU A 212 7.68 12.53 -18.38
CA LEU A 212 7.52 13.46 -17.26
C LEU A 212 7.93 12.86 -15.91
N ILE A 213 8.18 11.55 -15.82
CA ILE A 213 8.63 10.95 -14.55
C ILE A 213 10.08 11.38 -14.28
N PRO A 214 10.39 11.93 -13.08
CA PRO A 214 11.76 12.29 -12.72
C PRO A 214 12.70 11.08 -12.66
N ASP A 215 13.97 11.25 -13.03
CA ASP A 215 14.96 10.15 -13.04
C ASP A 215 15.13 9.47 -11.68
N LYS A 216 15.07 10.23 -10.58
CA LYS A 216 15.14 9.68 -9.22
C LYS A 216 13.99 8.70 -8.96
N VAL A 217 12.79 9.02 -9.46
CA VAL A 217 11.60 8.18 -9.32
C VAL A 217 11.70 6.95 -10.22
N LEU A 218 12.14 7.11 -11.48
CA LEU A 218 12.42 5.97 -12.37
C LEU A 218 13.46 5.02 -11.76
N ASN A 219 14.55 5.55 -11.19
CA ASN A 219 15.58 4.77 -10.53
C ASN A 219 15.08 4.05 -9.27
N LEU A 220 14.15 4.65 -8.53
CA LEU A 220 13.49 4.01 -7.39
C LEU A 220 12.63 2.83 -7.88
N LEU A 221 11.80 3.05 -8.91
CA LEU A 221 10.97 2.02 -9.52
C LEU A 221 11.81 0.87 -10.08
N CYS A 222 12.93 1.16 -10.74
CA CYS A 222 13.88 0.14 -11.19
C CYS A 222 14.47 -0.71 -10.05
N ARG A 223 14.47 -0.21 -8.80
CA ARG A 223 14.96 -0.93 -7.63
C ARG A 223 13.88 -1.69 -6.89
N SER A 224 12.61 -1.30 -7.02
CA SER A 224 11.49 -1.86 -6.26
C SER A 224 10.59 -2.79 -7.07
N MET A 225 10.53 -2.66 -8.40
CA MET A 225 9.60 -3.43 -9.25
C MET A 225 10.19 -4.76 -9.75
N LYS A 226 9.35 -5.81 -9.82
CA LYS A 226 9.69 -7.07 -10.49
C LYS A 226 9.44 -7.02 -12.00
N ARG A 227 10.13 -7.86 -12.77
CA ARG A 227 9.93 -7.97 -14.24
C ARG A 227 8.48 -8.28 -14.63
N LYS A 228 7.81 -9.15 -13.86
CA LYS A 228 6.40 -9.48 -14.09
C LYS A 228 5.45 -8.29 -13.84
N GLU A 229 5.91 -7.24 -13.15
CA GLU A 229 5.11 -6.07 -12.81
C GLU A 229 5.27 -4.92 -13.82
N LYS A 230 6.04 -5.12 -14.89
CA LYS A 230 6.29 -4.11 -15.94
C LYS A 230 5.00 -3.57 -16.55
N PHE A 231 4.01 -4.45 -16.74
CA PHE A 231 2.71 -4.17 -17.35
C PHE A 231 1.55 -4.24 -16.36
N ASP A 232 1.84 -4.24 -15.06
CA ASP A 232 0.86 -4.20 -13.99
C ASP A 232 1.03 -2.93 -13.16
N PHE A 233 -0.01 -2.54 -12.43
CA PHE A 233 0.05 -1.48 -11.43
C PHE A 233 1.04 -1.81 -10.30
N ILE A 234 1.66 -0.79 -9.71
CA ILE A 234 2.66 -1.00 -8.66
C ILE A 234 2.02 -1.53 -7.39
N LYS A 235 2.71 -2.44 -6.70
CA LYS A 235 2.21 -3.06 -5.47
C LYS A 235 1.89 -2.09 -4.32
N PRO A 236 2.59 -0.95 -4.14
CA PRO A 236 2.28 0.00 -3.07
C PRO A 236 0.86 0.58 -3.11
N VAL A 237 0.33 0.95 -4.28
CA VAL A 237 -1.04 1.48 -4.37
C VAL A 237 -2.06 0.39 -4.04
N ILE A 238 -1.82 -0.83 -4.50
CA ILE A 238 -2.67 -1.99 -4.22
C ILE A 238 -2.69 -2.29 -2.72
N LEU A 239 -1.52 -2.31 -2.06
CA LEU A 239 -1.41 -2.57 -0.63
C LEU A 239 -2.15 -1.51 0.20
N LEU A 240 -1.97 -0.22 -0.11
CA LEU A 240 -2.64 0.87 0.61
C LEU A 240 -4.16 0.82 0.42
N LEU A 241 -4.64 0.49 -0.77
CA LEU A 241 -6.06 0.29 -1.04
C LEU A 241 -6.65 -0.84 -0.20
N SER A 242 -5.91 -1.94 -0.03
CA SER A 242 -6.32 -3.07 0.83
C SER A 242 -6.39 -2.71 2.31
N PHE A 243 -5.68 -1.67 2.76
CA PHE A 243 -5.74 -1.19 4.14
C PHE A 243 -7.03 -0.42 4.45
N VAL A 244 -7.66 0.18 3.45
CA VAL A 244 -8.86 1.01 3.65
C VAL A 244 -10.03 0.23 4.29
N PRO A 245 -10.49 -0.92 3.77
CA PRO A 245 -11.60 -1.65 4.38
C PRO A 245 -11.30 -2.19 5.77
N ILE A 246 -10.04 -2.48 6.06
CA ILE A 246 -9.64 -3.04 7.36
C ILE A 246 -9.43 -1.96 8.43
N PHE A 247 -9.41 -0.68 8.06
CA PHE A 247 -9.27 0.44 9.00
C PHE A 247 -10.49 0.61 9.92
N PHE A 248 -11.60 -0.08 9.64
CA PHE A 248 -12.75 -0.16 10.55
C PHE A 248 -12.52 -1.05 11.77
N PHE A 249 -11.53 -1.95 11.72
CA PHE A 249 -11.18 -2.78 12.86
C PHE A 249 -10.44 -1.97 13.94
N PRO A 250 -10.40 -2.47 15.19
CA PRO A 250 -9.55 -1.91 16.24
C PRO A 250 -8.11 -1.75 15.76
N PHE A 251 -7.43 -0.70 16.26
CA PHE A 251 -6.13 -0.33 15.72
C PHE A 251 -5.10 -1.45 15.86
N GLY A 252 -5.14 -2.26 16.93
CA GLY A 252 -4.28 -3.43 17.08
C GLY A 252 -4.46 -4.45 15.95
N VAL A 253 -5.71 -4.76 15.57
CA VAL A 253 -6.02 -5.68 14.47
C VAL A 253 -5.54 -5.11 13.13
N PHE A 254 -5.86 -3.85 12.88
CA PHE A 254 -5.44 -3.13 11.68
C PHE A 254 -3.91 -3.13 11.52
N ALA A 255 -3.19 -2.71 12.57
CA ALA A 255 -1.74 -2.62 12.56
C ALA A 255 -1.08 -4.00 12.44
N ALA A 256 -1.62 -5.02 13.11
CA ALA A 256 -1.12 -6.39 13.00
C ALA A 256 -1.26 -6.89 11.56
N ALA A 257 -2.43 -6.74 10.93
CA ALA A 257 -2.64 -7.16 9.55
C ALA A 257 -1.74 -6.40 8.55
N ALA A 258 -1.55 -5.10 8.74
CA ALA A 258 -0.64 -4.29 7.92
C ALA A 258 0.82 -4.74 8.06
N LEU A 259 1.27 -5.10 9.27
CA LEU A 259 2.62 -5.60 9.52
C LEU A 259 2.83 -7.05 9.08
N ILE A 260 1.81 -7.92 9.17
CA ILE A 260 1.85 -9.26 8.56
C ILE A 260 2.09 -9.14 7.05
N ALA A 261 1.31 -8.30 6.37
CA ALA A 261 1.40 -8.12 4.92
C ALA A 261 2.73 -7.49 4.46
N THR A 262 3.48 -6.85 5.35
CA THR A 262 4.76 -6.20 5.01
C THR A 262 5.97 -6.93 5.58
N ILE A 263 6.04 -7.07 6.91
CA ILE A 263 7.14 -7.72 7.63
C ILE A 263 7.02 -9.24 7.57
N GLY A 264 5.82 -9.81 7.75
CA GLY A 264 5.61 -11.26 7.67
C GLY A 264 5.98 -11.81 6.29
N ASP A 265 5.43 -11.20 5.24
CA ASP A 265 5.76 -11.49 3.84
C ASP A 265 7.25 -11.18 3.51
N GLY A 266 7.79 -10.08 4.04
CA GLY A 266 9.21 -9.76 3.94
C GLY A 266 10.11 -10.86 4.53
N ALA A 267 9.79 -11.33 5.73
CA ALA A 267 10.52 -12.39 6.42
C ALA A 267 10.41 -13.71 5.65
N ALA A 268 9.23 -14.08 5.16
CA ALA A 268 9.04 -15.29 4.36
C ALA A 268 9.97 -15.33 3.15
N SER A 269 10.08 -14.20 2.44
CA SER A 269 10.97 -14.05 1.30
C SER A 269 12.46 -14.11 1.70
N VAL A 270 12.88 -13.36 2.74
CA VAL A 270 14.28 -13.32 3.20
C VAL A 270 14.76 -14.67 3.71
N PHE A 271 13.98 -15.33 4.58
CA PHE A 271 14.32 -16.66 5.09
C PHE A 271 14.31 -17.69 3.97
N GLY A 272 13.35 -17.60 3.06
CA GLY A 272 13.25 -18.51 1.92
C GLY A 272 14.43 -18.38 0.95
N LEU A 273 14.84 -17.17 0.60
CA LEU A 273 15.97 -16.93 -0.31
C LEU A 273 17.32 -17.29 0.33
N ARG A 274 17.49 -17.04 1.63
CA ARG A 274 18.77 -17.23 2.32
C ARG A 274 19.01 -18.67 2.77
N PHE A 275 17.98 -19.33 3.28
CA PHE A 275 18.11 -20.64 3.92
C PHE A 275 17.27 -21.73 3.25
N GLY A 276 16.28 -21.36 2.44
CA GLY A 276 15.38 -22.28 1.76
C GLY A 276 16.09 -23.20 0.78
N LYS A 277 15.92 -24.51 0.99
CA LYS A 277 16.36 -25.57 0.05
C LYS A 277 15.20 -26.39 -0.49
N ILE A 278 14.16 -26.56 0.32
CA ILE A 278 12.99 -27.39 0.02
C ILE A 278 11.86 -26.48 -0.47
N HIS A 279 11.44 -26.67 -1.73
CA HIS A 279 10.41 -25.86 -2.38
C HIS A 279 9.04 -26.53 -2.27
N ILE A 280 8.03 -25.77 -1.86
CA ILE A 280 6.66 -26.27 -1.65
C ILE A 280 5.64 -25.22 -2.17
N PRO A 281 4.73 -25.60 -3.09
CA PRO A 281 4.78 -26.80 -3.92
C PRO A 281 6.05 -26.82 -4.79
N LYS A 282 6.46 -27.99 -5.30
CA LYS A 282 7.70 -28.13 -6.10
C LYS A 282 7.75 -27.24 -7.36
N THR A 283 6.59 -26.72 -7.78
CA THR A 283 6.41 -25.81 -8.92
C THR A 283 6.51 -24.32 -8.55
N SER A 284 6.75 -23.99 -7.28
CA SER A 284 6.84 -22.63 -6.76
C SER A 284 8.25 -22.29 -6.28
N ASP A 285 8.62 -21.01 -6.39
CA ASP A 285 9.87 -20.47 -5.82
C ASP A 285 9.81 -20.34 -4.28
N LYS A 286 8.65 -20.61 -3.67
CA LYS A 286 8.46 -20.57 -2.22
C LYS A 286 9.03 -21.81 -1.55
N THR A 287 9.64 -21.62 -0.38
CA THR A 287 10.32 -22.69 0.36
C THR A 287 9.67 -22.94 1.72
N LEU A 288 9.83 -24.16 2.23
CA LEU A 288 9.34 -24.54 3.57
C LEU A 288 9.88 -23.60 4.65
N ILE A 289 11.16 -23.23 4.56
CA ILE A 289 11.80 -22.31 5.50
C ILE A 289 11.21 -20.90 5.38
N GLY A 290 10.87 -20.47 4.16
CA GLY A 290 10.13 -19.22 3.94
C GLY A 290 8.77 -19.24 4.64
N TYR A 291 7.99 -20.31 4.48
CA TYR A 291 6.69 -20.44 5.15
C TYR A 291 6.80 -20.41 6.68
N ILE A 292 7.73 -21.17 7.25
CA ILE A 292 7.94 -21.19 8.71
C ILE A 292 8.39 -19.80 9.19
N GLY A 293 9.33 -19.17 8.49
CA GLY A 293 9.81 -17.83 8.84
C GLY A 293 8.71 -16.77 8.77
N GLY A 294 7.88 -16.80 7.73
CA GLY A 294 6.73 -15.91 7.57
C GLY A 294 5.66 -16.14 8.65
N PHE A 295 5.33 -17.40 8.95
CA PHE A 295 4.39 -17.76 10.01
C PHE A 295 4.86 -17.27 11.38
N LEU A 296 6.09 -17.61 11.79
CA LEU A 296 6.63 -17.22 13.10
C LEU A 296 6.75 -15.70 13.25
N THR A 297 7.17 -15.01 12.18
CA THR A 297 7.25 -13.55 12.18
C THR A 297 5.86 -12.91 12.28
N SER A 298 4.89 -13.42 11.52
CA SER A 298 3.49 -12.95 11.57
C SER A 298 2.86 -13.17 12.94
N PHE A 299 3.13 -14.30 13.58
CA PHE A 299 2.67 -14.61 14.93
C PHE A 299 3.30 -13.67 15.96
N GLY A 300 4.64 -13.57 15.96
CA GLY A 300 5.38 -12.73 16.90
C GLY A 300 5.03 -11.25 16.78
N ILE A 301 4.88 -10.73 15.56
CA ILE A 301 4.54 -9.32 15.35
C ILE A 301 3.10 -9.01 15.77
N SER A 302 2.18 -9.95 15.58
CA SER A 302 0.81 -9.79 16.06
C SER A 302 0.76 -9.75 17.58
N ILE A 303 1.48 -10.66 18.27
CA ILE A 303 1.60 -10.63 19.74
C ILE A 303 2.12 -9.26 20.19
N LEU A 304 3.20 -8.77 19.57
CA LEU A 304 3.80 -7.48 19.90
C LEU A 304 2.80 -6.34 19.74
N ILE A 305 2.10 -6.26 18.60
CA ILE A 305 1.16 -5.20 18.31
C ILE A 305 -0.05 -5.22 19.25
N PHE A 306 -0.65 -6.38 19.49
CA PHE A 306 -1.76 -6.49 20.44
C PHE A 306 -1.31 -6.13 21.86
N SER A 307 -0.10 -6.53 22.27
CA SER A 307 0.44 -6.16 23.59
C SER A 307 0.67 -4.66 23.73
N LEU A 308 1.04 -3.96 22.65
CA LEU A 308 1.32 -2.52 22.66
C LEU A 308 0.06 -1.66 22.57
N PHE A 309 -0.94 -2.07 21.77
CA PHE A 309 -2.10 -1.22 21.46
C PHE A 309 -3.41 -1.70 22.09
N GLU A 310 -3.47 -2.93 22.58
CA GLU A 310 -4.67 -3.56 23.13
C GLU A 310 -4.39 -4.14 24.52
N PHE A 311 -3.80 -3.32 25.42
CA PHE A 311 -3.34 -3.72 26.76
C PHE A 311 -4.43 -4.31 27.66
N ASN A 312 -5.70 -4.06 27.36
CA ASN A 312 -6.86 -4.62 28.08
C ASN A 312 -7.18 -6.07 27.67
N LEU A 313 -6.60 -6.58 26.58
CA LEU A 313 -6.77 -7.97 26.18
C LEU A 313 -5.92 -8.87 27.06
N GLY A 314 -6.55 -9.89 27.65
CA GLY A 314 -5.82 -10.95 28.34
C GLY A 314 -4.89 -11.71 27.38
N ILE A 315 -3.73 -12.14 27.87
CA ILE A 315 -2.69 -12.80 27.06
C ILE A 315 -3.20 -14.00 26.24
N TYR A 316 -4.15 -14.77 26.80
CA TYR A 316 -4.77 -15.89 26.09
C TYR A 316 -5.47 -15.43 24.81
N LYS A 317 -6.25 -14.34 24.86
CA LYS A 317 -6.93 -13.78 23.69
C LYS A 317 -5.93 -13.29 22.66
N ILE A 318 -4.88 -12.60 23.10
CA ILE A 318 -3.79 -12.13 22.23
C ILE A 318 -3.18 -13.30 21.47
N LEU A 319 -2.85 -14.40 22.16
CA LEU A 319 -2.25 -15.58 21.53
C LEU A 319 -3.19 -16.22 20.51
N VAL A 320 -4.48 -16.37 20.82
CA VAL A 320 -5.47 -16.95 19.90
C VAL A 320 -5.63 -16.08 18.65
N ILE A 321 -5.81 -14.76 18.81
CA ILE A 321 -5.98 -13.84 17.69
C ILE A 321 -4.70 -13.79 16.83
N ALA A 322 -3.53 -13.66 17.44
CA ALA A 322 -2.25 -13.65 16.73
C ALA A 322 -2.00 -14.95 15.95
N PHE A 323 -2.32 -16.10 16.55
CA PHE A 323 -2.17 -17.41 15.91
C PHE A 323 -3.07 -17.53 14.69
N SER A 324 -4.32 -17.04 14.80
CA SER A 324 -5.24 -17.01 13.66
C SER A 324 -4.72 -16.19 12.49
N GLY A 325 -4.17 -14.99 12.75
CA GLY A 325 -3.58 -14.14 11.71
C GLY A 325 -2.40 -14.81 11.00
N ALA A 326 -1.52 -15.46 11.76
CA ALA A 326 -0.37 -16.19 11.23
C ALA A 326 -0.77 -17.43 10.42
N ILE A 327 -1.79 -18.17 10.87
CA ILE A 327 -2.34 -19.31 10.11
C ILE A 327 -2.93 -18.84 8.78
N ILE A 328 -3.73 -17.77 8.79
CA ILE A 328 -4.35 -17.26 7.57
C ILE A 328 -3.30 -16.79 6.58
N PHE A 329 -2.27 -16.08 7.05
CA PHE A 329 -1.12 -15.71 6.22
C PHE A 329 -0.48 -16.96 5.58
N LEU A 330 -0.17 -17.99 6.37
CA LEU A 330 0.41 -19.24 5.89
C LEU A 330 -0.48 -19.94 4.85
N ILE A 331 -1.79 -20.02 5.10
CA ILE A 331 -2.76 -20.63 4.19
C ILE A 331 -2.78 -19.90 2.84
N ILE A 332 -2.86 -18.57 2.84
CA ILE A 332 -2.83 -17.77 1.62
C ILE A 332 -1.53 -18.03 0.85
N ASP A 333 -0.42 -18.07 1.59
CA ASP A 333 0.90 -18.24 0.99
C ASP A 333 1.07 -19.62 0.33
N LEU A 334 0.50 -20.67 0.95
CA LEU A 334 0.47 -22.05 0.46
C LEU A 334 -0.48 -22.27 -0.72
N LEU A 335 -1.65 -21.63 -0.72
CA LEU A 335 -2.65 -21.78 -1.78
C LEU A 335 -2.17 -21.23 -3.12
N ASN A 336 -1.15 -20.36 -3.12
CA ASN A 336 -0.54 -19.78 -4.32
C ASN A 336 -1.60 -19.25 -5.32
N LEU A 337 -2.57 -18.51 -4.78
CA LEU A 337 -3.70 -18.01 -5.55
C LEU A 337 -3.22 -17.04 -6.63
N LYS A 338 -3.98 -16.94 -7.74
CA LYS A 338 -3.69 -16.00 -8.84
C LYS A 338 -3.97 -14.52 -8.50
N ILE A 339 -4.31 -14.25 -7.24
CA ILE A 339 -4.58 -12.93 -6.70
C ILE A 339 -3.34 -12.45 -5.93
N ASP A 340 -3.09 -11.14 -5.99
CA ASP A 340 -1.98 -10.51 -5.28
C ASP A 340 -2.02 -10.73 -3.76
N ASP A 341 -0.87 -11.09 -3.19
CA ASP A 341 -0.67 -11.24 -1.74
C ASP A 341 -0.86 -9.91 -1.00
N ASN A 342 -0.55 -8.79 -1.65
CA ASN A 342 -0.79 -7.44 -1.12
C ASN A 342 -2.29 -7.06 -1.05
N ILE A 343 -3.19 -7.88 -1.62
CA ILE A 343 -4.64 -7.77 -1.45
C ILE A 343 -5.12 -8.75 -0.40
N LEU A 344 -4.78 -10.03 -0.57
CA LEU A 344 -5.33 -11.10 0.26
C LEU A 344 -4.84 -11.02 1.70
N ASN A 345 -3.55 -10.83 1.93
CA ASN A 345 -2.98 -10.89 3.28
C ASN A 345 -3.57 -9.81 4.20
N PRO A 346 -3.59 -8.51 3.85
CA PRO A 346 -4.17 -7.51 4.73
C PRO A 346 -5.65 -7.79 5.04
N ILE A 347 -6.45 -8.11 4.02
CA ILE A 347 -7.90 -8.24 4.15
C ILE A 347 -8.26 -9.49 4.95
N LEU A 348 -7.78 -10.66 4.56
CA LEU A 348 -8.18 -11.91 5.19
C LEU A 348 -7.61 -12.05 6.61
N CYS A 349 -6.35 -11.64 6.83
CA CYS A 349 -5.80 -11.64 8.20
C CYS A 349 -6.59 -10.70 9.10
N ALA A 350 -6.90 -9.48 8.66
CA ALA A 350 -7.67 -8.53 9.48
C ALA A 350 -9.09 -9.01 9.74
N VAL A 351 -9.78 -9.59 8.76
CA VAL A 351 -11.15 -10.09 8.93
C VAL A 351 -11.20 -11.21 9.97
N VAL A 352 -10.32 -12.21 9.86
CA VAL A 352 -10.30 -13.33 10.81
C VAL A 352 -9.89 -12.87 12.21
N MET A 353 -8.81 -12.09 12.31
CA MET A 353 -8.38 -11.54 13.60
C MET A 353 -9.44 -10.63 14.21
N GLY A 354 -10.11 -9.80 13.40
CA GLY A 354 -11.14 -8.87 13.83
C GLY A 354 -12.40 -9.58 14.32
N ILE A 355 -12.85 -10.63 13.62
CA ILE A 355 -13.97 -11.47 14.09
C ILE A 355 -13.63 -12.06 15.46
N LEU A 356 -12.43 -12.65 15.63
CA LEU A 356 -12.03 -13.23 16.91
C LEU A 356 -11.86 -12.17 18.01
N TYR A 357 -11.36 -10.98 17.68
CA TYR A 357 -11.26 -9.86 18.62
C TYR A 357 -12.62 -9.49 19.21
N PHE A 358 -13.68 -9.49 18.40
CA PHE A 358 -15.03 -9.14 18.87
C PHE A 358 -15.76 -10.29 19.57
N LEU A 359 -15.39 -11.55 19.29
CA LEU A 359 -16.03 -12.73 19.87
C LEU A 359 -15.42 -13.18 21.20
N LEU A 360 -14.12 -12.94 21.42
CA LEU A 360 -13.39 -13.36 22.62
C LEU A 360 -13.42 -12.29 23.69
#